data_AF-A0A2U0TAK3-F1
#
_entry.id   AF-A0A2U0TAK3-F1
#
_cell.length_a   1.000
_cell.length_b   1.000
_cell.length_c   1.000
_cell.angle_alpha   90.00
_cell.angle_beta   90.00
_cell.angle_gamma   90.00
#
_symmetry.space_group_name_H-M   'P 1'
#
loop_
_entity.id
_entity.type
_entity.pdbx_description
1 polymer ?
#
loop_
_entity_poly.entity_id
_entity_poly.type
_entity_poly.pdbx_seq_one_letter_code
_entity_poly.pdbx_strand_id
1 'polypeptide(L)'
;MLIDRRFSNLGFQSTQPIINGELFFKYIEHYRDNYIFLFNKQKGFLRKSDIFKDKLKEKYSGLLDFIDSYPGAYRVGDKYIKNLFQCLIMLYYDKFCQKGIEMSENQSRNLIQAIEKCFRWCYRIRLMQTRVFYSTIEKEVYGKDSLFSHLLKSDSPREFLEFVINRYEQKFDKNDKTGLKGLLESDLEK
;
A
#
# COMPACT_ATOMS: atom_id res chain seq x y z
N MET A 1 -22.84 32.39 1.79
CA MET A 1 -22.55 31.33 2.77
C MET A 1 -21.08 31.49 3.19
N LEU A 2 -20.84 32.03 4.39
CA LEU A 2 -19.49 32.21 4.93
C LEU A 2 -19.00 30.86 5.43
N ILE A 3 -18.21 30.15 4.63
CA ILE A 3 -17.49 28.97 5.11
C ILE A 3 -16.38 29.49 6.03
N ASP A 4 -16.51 29.18 7.33
CA ASP A 4 -15.49 29.51 8.33
C ASP A 4 -14.14 28.93 7.91
N ARG A 5 -13.09 29.76 7.96
CA ARG A 5 -11.72 29.41 7.56
C ARG A 5 -11.19 28.16 8.27
N ARG A 6 -11.75 27.80 9.44
CA ARG A 6 -11.43 26.57 10.19
C ARG A 6 -11.83 25.28 9.45
N PHE A 7 -12.75 25.35 8.48
CA PHE A 7 -13.14 24.22 7.63
C PHE A 7 -12.41 24.19 6.28
N SER A 8 -11.49 25.14 6.01
CA SER A 8 -10.75 25.18 4.73
C SER A 8 -9.70 24.06 4.63
N ASN A 9 -9.17 23.61 5.77
CA ASN A 9 -8.22 22.52 5.89
C ASN A 9 -8.81 21.44 6.80
N LEU A 10 -9.88 20.78 6.35
CA LEU A 10 -10.43 19.62 7.04
C LEU A 10 -9.38 18.50 7.06
N GLY A 11 -8.83 18.22 8.24
CA GLY A 11 -8.01 17.04 8.49
C GLY A 11 -8.92 15.82 8.57
N PHE A 12 -9.23 15.21 7.43
CA PHE A 12 -9.91 13.93 7.40
C PHE A 12 -8.94 12.82 7.81
N GLN A 13 -9.42 11.89 8.63
CA GLN A 13 -8.77 10.61 8.90
C GLN A 13 -9.76 9.47 8.69
N SER A 14 -9.29 8.38 8.10
CA SER A 14 -10.11 7.23 7.70
C SER A 14 -10.67 6.46 8.90
N THR A 15 -10.05 6.61 10.07
CA THR A 15 -10.46 6.02 11.34
C THR A 15 -11.43 6.90 12.13
N GLN A 16 -11.74 8.12 11.66
CA GLN A 16 -12.62 9.04 12.37
C GLN A 16 -14.10 8.68 12.17
N PRO A 17 -14.99 9.04 13.11
CA PRO A 17 -16.43 8.92 12.91
C PRO A 17 -16.90 9.70 11.66
N ILE A 18 -17.68 9.05 10.79
CA ILE A 18 -18.21 9.69 9.59
C ILE A 18 -19.30 10.70 9.99
N ILE A 19 -19.16 11.94 9.52
CA ILE A 19 -20.14 13.01 9.74
C ILE A 19 -21.07 13.11 8.52
N ASN A 20 -22.38 13.23 8.76
CA ASN A 20 -23.40 13.29 7.72
C ASN A 20 -23.43 14.63 6.96
N GLY A 21 -24.12 14.64 5.83
CA GLY A 21 -24.38 15.84 5.03
C GLY A 21 -23.20 16.24 4.15
N GLU A 22 -22.94 17.55 4.01
CA GLU A 22 -21.90 18.09 3.14
C GLU A 22 -20.49 17.54 3.46
N LEU A 23 -20.22 17.27 4.75
CA LEU A 23 -18.93 16.75 5.20
C LEU A 23 -18.66 15.31 4.71
N PHE A 24 -19.70 14.49 4.52
CA PHE A 24 -19.57 13.16 3.93
C PHE A 24 -19.04 13.26 2.50
N PHE A 25 -19.62 14.13 1.67
CA PHE A 25 -19.18 14.28 0.28
C PHE A 25 -17.75 14.85 0.19
N LYS A 26 -17.39 15.81 1.06
CA LYS A 26 -16.01 16.31 1.15
C LYS A 26 -15.01 15.22 1.57
N TYR A 27 -15.41 14.35 2.50
CA TYR A 27 -14.63 13.19 2.90
C TYR A 27 -14.42 12.23 1.71
N ILE A 28 -15.48 11.90 0.97
CA ILE A 28 -15.38 11.02 -0.21
C ILE A 28 -14.46 11.61 -1.28
N GLU A 29 -14.63 12.89 -1.63
CA GLU A 29 -13.76 13.58 -2.59
C GLU A 29 -12.31 13.59 -2.11
N HIS A 30 -12.06 13.81 -0.82
CA HIS A 30 -10.72 13.75 -0.26
C HIS A 30 -10.03 12.39 -0.50
N TYR A 31 -10.70 11.27 -0.25
CA TYR A 31 -10.10 9.94 -0.49
C TYR A 31 -10.06 9.55 -1.96
N ARG A 32 -10.98 10.05 -2.78
CA ARG A 32 -10.90 9.92 -4.24
C ARG A 32 -9.64 10.62 -4.76
N ASP A 33 -9.32 11.81 -4.28
CA ASP A 33 -8.09 12.52 -4.64
C ASP A 33 -6.84 11.77 -4.18
N ASN A 34 -6.84 11.20 -2.98
CA ASN A 34 -5.74 10.34 -2.49
C ASN A 34 -5.53 9.15 -3.42
N TYR A 35 -6.62 8.48 -3.79
CA TYR A 35 -6.58 7.33 -4.68
C TYR A 35 -6.05 7.70 -6.07
N ILE A 36 -6.51 8.83 -6.64
CA ILE A 36 -6.02 9.32 -7.94
C ILE A 36 -4.54 9.68 -7.84
N PHE A 37 -4.12 10.39 -6.79
CA PHE A 37 -2.72 10.74 -6.56
C PHE A 37 -1.84 9.49 -6.48
N LEU A 38 -2.24 8.46 -5.73
CA LEU A 38 -1.44 7.26 -5.52
C LEU A 38 -1.46 6.31 -6.73
N PHE A 39 -2.65 5.99 -7.24
CA PHE A 39 -2.88 4.83 -8.11
C PHE A 39 -3.39 5.16 -9.51
N ASN A 40 -3.46 6.42 -9.92
CA ASN A 40 -3.83 6.72 -11.31
C ASN A 40 -2.84 6.07 -12.30
N LYS A 41 -3.39 5.39 -13.31
CA LYS A 41 -2.61 4.58 -14.26
C LYS A 41 -1.62 5.38 -15.11
N GLN A 42 -1.89 6.66 -15.36
CA GLN A 42 -1.04 7.51 -16.19
C GLN A 42 -0.13 8.42 -15.35
N LYS A 43 -0.67 9.03 -14.29
CA LYS A 43 0.01 10.09 -13.53
C LYS A 43 0.18 9.82 -12.04
N GLY A 44 -0.25 8.67 -11.54
CA GLY A 44 -0.18 8.33 -10.12
C GLY A 44 1.25 8.18 -9.61
N PHE A 45 1.43 8.36 -8.31
CA PHE A 45 2.71 8.28 -7.63
C PHE A 45 3.38 6.93 -7.88
N LEU A 46 2.67 5.80 -7.66
CA LEU A 46 3.21 4.45 -7.85
C LEU A 46 3.58 4.12 -9.32
N ARG A 47 3.08 4.91 -10.29
CA ARG A 47 3.44 4.76 -11.70
C ARG A 47 4.75 5.48 -12.03
N LYS A 48 5.01 6.63 -11.38
CA LYS A 48 6.13 7.53 -11.69
C LYS A 48 7.33 7.34 -10.78
N SER A 49 7.11 6.88 -9.55
CA SER A 49 8.15 6.69 -8.56
C SER A 49 9.08 5.53 -8.95
N ASP A 50 10.38 5.70 -8.72
CA ASP A 50 11.41 4.70 -9.00
C ASP A 50 11.43 3.53 -7.98
N ILE A 51 10.25 3.05 -7.60
CA ILE A 51 10.09 1.95 -6.64
C ILE A 51 10.46 0.63 -7.31
N PHE A 52 11.46 -0.06 -6.77
CA PHE A 52 12.04 -1.29 -7.34
C PHE A 52 12.54 -1.16 -8.79
N LYS A 53 12.83 0.04 -9.29
CA LYS A 53 13.18 0.26 -10.70
C LYS A 53 14.32 -0.64 -11.20
N ASP A 54 15.37 -0.79 -10.40
CA ASP A 54 16.53 -1.64 -10.74
C ASP A 54 16.26 -3.14 -10.69
N LYS A 55 15.15 -3.56 -10.04
CA LYS A 55 14.76 -4.96 -9.88
C LYS A 55 13.60 -5.38 -10.76
N LEU A 56 12.82 -4.42 -11.25
CA LEU A 56 11.72 -4.67 -12.17
C LEU A 56 12.28 -5.00 -13.55
N LYS A 57 11.64 -5.97 -14.22
CA LYS A 57 11.97 -6.30 -15.62
C LYS A 57 11.66 -5.07 -16.49
N GLU A 58 12.49 -4.83 -17.51
CA GLU A 58 12.40 -3.66 -18.41
C GLU A 58 11.03 -3.42 -19.03
N LYS A 59 10.22 -4.48 -19.20
CA LYS A 59 8.87 -4.39 -19.74
C LYS A 59 7.86 -3.66 -18.84
N TYR A 60 8.19 -3.47 -17.55
CA TYR A 60 7.30 -2.80 -16.60
C TYR A 60 7.75 -1.36 -16.40
N SER A 61 6.82 -0.43 -16.60
CA SER A 61 7.09 1.00 -16.45
C SER A 61 7.16 1.47 -14.99
N GLY A 62 6.80 0.62 -14.03
CA GLY A 62 6.86 0.90 -12.60
C GLY A 62 6.09 -0.13 -11.78
N LEU A 63 6.06 0.04 -10.45
CA LEU A 63 5.42 -0.91 -9.54
C LEU A 63 3.93 -1.10 -9.84
N LEU A 64 3.19 0.00 -10.10
CA LEU A 64 1.75 -0.10 -10.42
C LEU A 64 1.49 -0.95 -11.67
N ASP A 65 2.34 -0.80 -12.69
CA ASP A 65 2.24 -1.54 -13.93
C ASP A 65 2.56 -3.03 -13.71
N PHE A 66 3.58 -3.32 -12.91
CA PHE A 66 3.92 -4.68 -12.49
C PHE A 66 2.75 -5.37 -11.80
N ILE A 67 2.18 -4.77 -10.74
CA ILE A 67 1.10 -5.41 -9.97
C ILE A 67 -0.19 -5.61 -10.77
N ASP A 68 -0.38 -4.82 -11.84
CA ASP A 68 -1.54 -4.92 -12.73
C ASP A 68 -1.38 -6.00 -13.80
N SER A 69 -0.15 -6.42 -14.12
CA SER A 69 0.11 -7.18 -15.35
C SER A 69 1.06 -8.37 -15.21
N TYR A 70 1.60 -8.65 -14.02
CA TYR A 70 2.42 -9.86 -13.84
C TYR A 70 1.62 -11.16 -14.09
N PRO A 71 2.28 -12.26 -14.51
CA PRO A 71 1.61 -13.53 -14.76
C PRO A 71 0.87 -14.08 -13.53
N GLY A 72 -0.45 -13.87 -13.47
CA GLY A 72 -1.29 -14.29 -12.35
C GLY A 72 -2.08 -13.16 -11.68
N ALA A 73 -1.81 -11.90 -11.99
CA ALA A 73 -2.52 -10.74 -11.44
C ALA A 73 -4.06 -10.78 -11.64
N TYR A 74 -4.53 -11.53 -12.65
CA TYR A 74 -5.96 -11.72 -12.94
C TYR A 74 -6.69 -12.65 -11.96
N ARG A 75 -5.96 -13.49 -11.20
CA ARG A 75 -6.55 -14.48 -10.29
C ARG A 75 -7.19 -13.78 -9.09
N VAL A 76 -8.28 -14.35 -8.59
CA VAL A 76 -9.07 -13.76 -7.49
C VAL A 76 -8.22 -13.55 -6.23
N GLY A 77 -7.41 -14.53 -5.83
CA GLY A 77 -6.53 -14.40 -4.67
C GLY A 77 -5.49 -13.27 -4.81
N ASP A 78 -4.98 -13.03 -6.02
CA ASP A 78 -4.04 -11.93 -6.30
C ASP A 78 -4.74 -10.57 -6.25
N LYS A 79 -6.02 -10.51 -6.63
CA LYS A 79 -6.85 -9.31 -6.42
C LYS A 79 -7.04 -9.01 -4.95
N TYR A 80 -7.22 -10.02 -4.10
CA TYR A 80 -7.31 -9.81 -2.64
C TYR A 80 -6.01 -9.26 -2.05
N ILE A 81 -4.85 -9.78 -2.46
CA ILE A 81 -3.54 -9.27 -2.06
C ILE A 81 -3.36 -7.82 -2.52
N LYS A 82 -3.71 -7.52 -3.79
CA LYS A 82 -3.64 -6.16 -4.33
C LYS A 82 -4.54 -5.19 -3.54
N ASN A 83 -5.77 -5.60 -3.22
CA ASN A 83 -6.67 -4.77 -2.43
C ASN A 83 -6.09 -4.47 -1.04
N LEU A 84 -5.56 -5.49 -0.35
CA LEU A 84 -4.88 -5.31 0.94
C LEU A 84 -3.72 -4.31 0.84
N PHE A 85 -2.88 -4.45 -0.20
CA PHE A 85 -1.76 -3.55 -0.46
C PHE A 85 -2.23 -2.10 -0.68
N GLN A 86 -3.26 -1.90 -1.51
CA GLN A 86 -3.82 -0.57 -1.76
C GLN A 86 -4.43 0.05 -0.50
N CYS A 87 -5.14 -0.75 0.32
CA CYS A 87 -5.68 -0.30 1.60
C CYS A 87 -4.58 0.16 2.56
N LEU A 88 -3.48 -0.59 2.69
CA LEU A 88 -2.38 -0.22 3.58
C LEU A 88 -1.70 1.08 3.14
N ILE A 89 -1.49 1.28 1.83
CA ILE A 89 -0.91 2.54 1.33
C ILE A 89 -1.86 3.71 1.56
N MET A 90 -3.16 3.53 1.30
CA MET A 90 -4.16 4.57 1.57
C MET A 90 -4.16 4.97 3.05
N LEU A 91 -4.12 3.99 3.96
CA LEU A 91 -4.06 4.23 5.41
C LEU A 91 -2.76 4.93 5.82
N TYR A 92 -1.62 4.49 5.30
CA TYR A 92 -0.33 5.13 5.58
C TYR A 92 -0.32 6.59 5.10
N TYR A 93 -0.79 6.83 3.87
CA TYR A 93 -0.84 8.15 3.27
C TYR A 93 -1.79 9.07 4.06
N ASP A 94 -2.98 8.60 4.39
CA ASP A 94 -3.97 9.30 5.22
C ASP A 94 -3.39 9.69 6.59
N LYS A 95 -2.65 8.78 7.23
CA LYS A 95 -2.13 8.99 8.58
C LYS A 95 -0.95 9.96 8.63
N PHE A 96 -0.05 9.90 7.65
CA PHE A 96 1.25 10.58 7.75
C PHE A 96 1.53 11.64 6.70
N CYS A 97 0.79 11.66 5.58
CA CYS A 97 0.98 12.63 4.52
C CYS A 97 -0.10 13.73 4.63
N GLN A 98 0.25 14.84 5.27
CA GLN A 98 -0.62 16.01 5.31
C GLN A 98 -0.84 16.59 3.91
N LYS A 99 -2.11 16.93 3.60
CA LYS A 99 -2.45 17.69 2.40
C LYS A 99 -2.30 19.19 2.63
N GLY A 100 -1.74 19.89 1.65
CA GLY A 100 -1.79 21.35 1.56
C GLY A 100 -0.56 22.01 0.94
N ILE A 101 0.57 21.30 0.86
CA ILE A 101 1.83 21.79 0.29
C ILE A 101 2.46 20.66 -0.52
N GLU A 102 3.32 21.00 -1.49
CA GLU A 102 4.22 20.05 -2.15
C GLU A 102 4.87 19.11 -1.12
N MET A 103 4.87 17.81 -1.40
CA MET A 103 5.46 16.83 -0.49
C MET A 103 6.95 17.12 -0.29
N SER A 104 7.36 17.26 0.97
CA SER A 104 8.78 17.33 1.33
C SER A 104 9.53 16.11 0.77
N GLU A 105 10.80 16.29 0.41
CA GLU A 105 11.68 15.18 -0.01
C GLU A 105 11.67 14.03 1.01
N ASN A 106 11.69 14.34 2.31
CA ASN A 106 11.63 13.35 3.38
C ASN A 106 10.29 12.60 3.41
N GLN A 107 9.17 13.29 3.15
CA GLN A 107 7.86 12.63 3.06
C GLN A 107 7.77 11.71 1.85
N SER A 108 8.29 12.14 0.69
CA SER A 108 8.36 11.33 -0.53
C SER A 108 9.21 10.08 -0.32
N ARG A 109 10.39 10.22 0.32
CA ARG A 109 11.27 9.10 0.68
C ARG A 109 10.59 8.12 1.64
N ASN A 110 9.96 8.63 2.70
CA ASN A 110 9.24 7.78 3.66
C ASN A 110 8.06 7.06 2.98
N LEU A 111 7.33 7.72 2.08
CA LEU A 111 6.25 7.10 1.31
C LEU A 111 6.76 5.97 0.41
N ILE A 112 7.88 6.18 -0.30
CA ILE A 112 8.52 5.14 -1.12
C ILE A 112 8.87 3.93 -0.26
N GLN A 113 9.56 4.13 0.87
CA GLN A 113 9.93 3.04 1.77
C GLN A 113 8.71 2.33 2.36
N ALA A 114 7.65 3.07 2.67
CA ALA A 114 6.42 2.50 3.18
C ALA A 114 5.70 1.65 2.12
N ILE A 115 5.66 2.11 0.87
CA ILE A 115 5.12 1.34 -0.25
C ILE A 115 5.91 0.05 -0.46
N GLU A 116 7.24 0.09 -0.43
CA GLU A 116 8.07 -1.11 -0.53
C GLU A 116 7.78 -2.11 0.61
N LYS A 117 7.67 -1.60 1.85
CA LYS A 117 7.36 -2.43 3.02
C LYS A 117 5.97 -3.07 2.93
N CYS A 118 4.96 -2.29 2.57
CA CYS A 118 3.60 -2.78 2.31
C CYS A 118 3.59 -3.82 1.19
N PHE A 119 4.32 -3.58 0.10
CA PHE A 119 4.42 -4.51 -1.03
C PHE A 119 5.00 -5.85 -0.57
N ARG A 120 6.15 -5.81 0.12
CA ARG A 120 6.81 -7.01 0.65
C ARG A 120 5.89 -7.81 1.57
N TRP A 121 5.23 -7.12 2.50
CA TRP A 121 4.34 -7.77 3.46
C TRP A 121 3.05 -8.33 2.84
N CYS A 122 2.49 -7.70 1.81
CA CYS A 122 1.29 -8.20 1.15
C CYS A 122 1.63 -9.34 0.17
N TYR A 123 2.62 -9.13 -0.70
CA TYR A 123 2.89 -10.05 -1.80
C TYR A 123 3.66 -11.30 -1.36
N ARG A 124 4.26 -11.33 -0.16
CA ARG A 124 4.73 -12.60 0.44
C ARG A 124 3.62 -13.63 0.59
N ILE A 125 2.37 -13.21 0.80
CA ILE A 125 1.22 -14.11 0.94
C ILE A 125 1.10 -15.03 -0.29
N ARG A 126 1.34 -14.48 -1.49
CA ARG A 126 1.33 -15.26 -2.73
C ARG A 126 2.45 -16.30 -2.74
N LEU A 127 3.64 -15.98 -2.27
CA LEU A 127 4.76 -16.92 -2.22
C LEU A 127 4.59 -17.99 -1.13
N MET A 128 3.91 -17.66 -0.04
CA MET A 128 3.64 -18.58 1.07
C MET A 128 2.43 -19.51 0.80
N GLN A 129 1.51 -19.14 -0.10
CA GLN A 129 0.26 -19.88 -0.30
C GLN A 129 -0.10 -20.11 -1.77
N THR A 130 -0.33 -21.38 -2.12
CA THR A 130 -0.82 -21.77 -3.45
C THR A 130 -2.24 -21.25 -3.73
N ARG A 131 -3.12 -21.27 -2.71
CA ARG A 131 -4.48 -20.73 -2.79
C ARG A 131 -4.62 -19.61 -1.76
N VAL A 132 -5.17 -18.48 -2.20
CA VAL A 132 -5.38 -17.30 -1.35
C VAL A 132 -6.86 -17.00 -1.37
N PHE A 133 -7.50 -17.15 -0.21
CA PHE A 133 -8.91 -16.82 0.02
C PHE A 133 -9.02 -15.49 0.74
N TYR A 134 -10.23 -14.94 0.83
CA TYR A 134 -10.45 -13.75 1.67
C TYR A 134 -10.06 -14.01 3.13
N SER A 135 -10.40 -15.19 3.66
CA SER A 135 -10.01 -15.62 5.01
C SER A 135 -8.50 -15.72 5.22
N THR A 136 -7.71 -15.96 4.15
CA THR A 136 -6.24 -15.85 4.21
C THR A 136 -5.85 -14.42 4.57
N ILE A 137 -6.43 -13.43 3.88
CA ILE A 137 -6.14 -12.01 4.10
C ILE A 137 -6.58 -11.58 5.49
N GLU A 138 -7.78 -11.97 5.92
CA GLU A 138 -8.28 -11.66 7.26
C GLU A 138 -7.33 -12.19 8.35
N LYS A 139 -6.86 -13.43 8.21
CA LYS A 139 -5.91 -14.01 9.17
C LYS A 139 -4.58 -13.25 9.23
N GLU A 140 -4.06 -12.77 8.10
CA GLU A 140 -2.85 -11.95 8.07
C GLU A 140 -3.08 -10.57 8.72
N VAL A 141 -4.24 -9.94 8.47
CA VAL A 141 -4.58 -8.62 9.02
C VAL A 141 -4.81 -8.66 10.52
N TYR A 142 -5.59 -9.63 11.02
CA TYR A 142 -5.91 -9.78 12.44
C TYR A 142 -4.83 -10.54 13.23
N GLY A 143 -3.72 -10.91 12.60
CA GLY A 143 -2.57 -11.49 13.28
C GLY A 143 -2.01 -10.54 14.35
N LYS A 144 -1.56 -11.11 15.48
CA LYS A 144 -1.09 -10.38 16.67
C LYS A 144 -0.02 -9.31 16.36
N ASP A 145 0.86 -9.60 15.41
CA ASP A 145 1.97 -8.74 14.99
C ASP A 145 1.88 -8.40 13.49
N SER A 146 0.67 -8.07 13.01
CA SER A 146 0.46 -7.69 11.62
C SER A 146 0.98 -6.29 11.31
N LEU A 147 1.43 -6.07 10.06
CA LEU A 147 1.82 -4.74 9.58
C LEU A 147 0.66 -3.75 9.69
N PHE A 148 -0.58 -4.23 9.51
CA PHE A 148 -1.79 -3.42 9.69
C PHE A 148 -1.92 -2.91 11.14
N SER A 149 -1.82 -3.80 12.13
CA SER A 149 -1.88 -3.41 13.54
C SER A 149 -0.74 -2.49 13.93
N HIS A 150 0.46 -2.72 13.38
CA HIS A 150 1.63 -1.86 13.58
C HIS A 150 1.39 -0.45 13.01
N LEU A 151 0.85 -0.34 11.80
CA LEU A 151 0.49 0.93 11.17
C LEU A 151 -0.52 1.73 12.01
N LEU A 152 -1.56 1.06 12.52
CA LEU A 152 -2.56 1.71 13.36
C LEU A 152 -1.98 2.25 14.66
N LYS A 153 -0.97 1.59 15.24
CA LYS A 153 -0.31 1.99 16.48
C LYS A 153 0.81 3.01 16.29
N SER A 154 1.45 3.04 15.12
CA SER A 154 2.61 3.91 14.87
C SER A 154 2.22 5.39 14.87
N ASP A 155 2.89 6.23 15.64
CA ASP A 155 2.62 7.68 15.67
C ASP A 155 3.43 8.47 14.65
N SER A 156 4.46 7.84 14.07
CA SER A 156 5.31 8.47 13.05
C SER A 156 5.63 7.54 11.87
N PRO A 157 5.98 8.11 10.69
CA PRO A 157 6.51 7.34 9.57
C PRO A 157 7.68 6.43 9.95
N ARG A 158 8.60 6.94 10.79
CA ARG A 158 9.81 6.23 11.17
C ARG A 158 9.48 4.96 11.95
N GLU A 159 8.58 5.08 12.93
CA GLU A 159 8.11 3.94 13.72
C GLU A 159 7.41 2.89 12.85
N PHE A 160 6.58 3.31 11.88
CA PHE A 160 5.99 2.36 10.92
C PHE A 160 7.07 1.62 10.12
N LEU A 161 8.09 2.35 9.67
CA LEU A 161 9.18 1.81 8.89
C LEU A 161 10.10 0.86 9.67
N GLU A 162 10.06 0.87 11.00
CA GLU A 162 10.81 -0.08 11.84
C GLU A 162 10.19 -1.49 11.85
N PHE A 163 8.97 -1.68 11.33
CA PHE A 163 8.34 -3.01 11.29
C PHE A 163 9.20 -4.05 10.58
N VAL A 164 9.48 -5.16 11.26
CA VAL A 164 10.29 -6.26 10.72
C VAL A 164 9.39 -7.30 10.07
N ILE A 165 9.63 -7.58 8.79
CA ILE A 165 8.98 -8.69 8.09
C ILE A 165 9.81 -9.95 8.35
N ASN A 166 9.22 -10.90 9.08
CA ASN A 166 9.86 -12.20 9.31
C ASN A 166 10.09 -12.92 7.98
N ARG A 167 11.23 -13.63 7.89
CA ARG A 167 11.50 -14.53 6.77
C ARG A 167 10.45 -15.62 6.70
N TYR A 168 10.22 -16.14 5.49
CA TYR A 168 9.21 -17.16 5.25
C TYR A 168 9.65 -18.18 4.19
N GLU A 169 9.11 -19.38 4.31
CA GLU A 169 9.27 -20.45 3.33
C GLU A 169 8.48 -20.15 2.05
N GLN A 170 9.13 -20.28 0.90
CA GLN A 170 8.46 -20.20 -0.40
C GLN A 170 7.77 -21.52 -0.77
N LYS A 171 6.43 -21.51 -0.75
CA LYS A 171 5.60 -22.67 -1.14
C LYS A 171 5.09 -22.60 -2.57
N PHE A 172 4.92 -21.39 -3.10
CA PHE A 172 4.39 -21.14 -4.45
C PHE A 172 5.36 -20.33 -5.31
N ASP A 173 5.18 -20.41 -6.63
CA ASP A 173 5.98 -19.72 -7.65
C ASP A 173 7.50 -19.94 -7.57
N LYS A 174 7.93 -21.16 -7.25
CA LYS A 174 9.35 -21.52 -7.06
C LYS A 174 10.25 -21.16 -8.25
N ASN A 175 9.69 -21.19 -9.45
CA ASN A 175 10.36 -20.87 -10.72
C ASN A 175 10.24 -19.38 -11.12
N ASP A 176 9.72 -18.54 -10.22
CA ASP A 176 9.54 -17.10 -10.40
C ASP A 176 8.82 -16.70 -11.71
N LYS A 177 7.72 -17.40 -12.03
CA LYS A 177 6.92 -17.07 -13.21
C LYS A 177 6.24 -15.71 -13.04
N THR A 178 5.93 -15.32 -11.80
CA THR A 178 5.32 -14.02 -11.51
C THR A 178 6.34 -12.88 -11.51
N GLY A 179 7.62 -13.13 -11.23
CA GLY A 179 8.62 -12.10 -10.96
C GLY A 179 8.61 -11.60 -9.50
N LEU A 180 7.71 -12.12 -8.65
CA LEU A 180 7.63 -11.75 -7.24
C LEU A 180 8.82 -12.28 -6.44
N LYS A 181 9.36 -13.45 -6.78
CA LYS A 181 10.48 -14.04 -6.04
C LYS A 181 11.70 -13.12 -6.13
N GLY A 182 12.05 -12.61 -7.32
CA GLY A 182 13.18 -11.69 -7.48
C GLY A 182 13.02 -10.38 -6.69
N LEU A 183 11.78 -9.88 -6.55
CA LEU A 183 11.52 -8.67 -5.77
C LEU A 183 11.59 -8.91 -4.25
N LEU A 184 11.26 -10.12 -3.81
CA LEU A 184 11.09 -10.50 -2.40
C LEU A 184 12.19 -11.43 -1.87
N GLU A 185 13.25 -11.67 -2.64
CA GLU A 185 14.26 -12.69 -2.34
C GLU A 185 14.95 -12.49 -0.99
N SER A 186 15.16 -11.24 -0.57
CA SER A 186 15.77 -10.90 0.73
C SER A 186 14.97 -11.41 1.94
N ASP A 187 13.69 -11.69 1.72
CA ASP A 187 12.71 -12.01 2.76
C ASP A 187 12.43 -13.52 2.81
N LEU A 188 13.10 -14.32 1.96
CA LEU A 188 12.98 -15.78 1.96
C LEU A 188 13.87 -16.44 3.03
N GLU A 189 13.40 -17.54 3.60
CA GLU A 189 14.26 -18.48 4.34
C GLU A 189 15.30 -19.08 3.38
N LYS A 190 16.56 -19.16 3.84
CA LYS A 190 17.66 -19.74 3.08
C LYS A 190 17.60 -21.25 3.07
#